data_AF-A0A6B1BVG9-F1
#
_entry.id   AF-A0A6B1BVG9-F1
#
_cell.length_a   1.000
_cell.length_b   1.000
_cell.length_c   1.000
_cell.angle_alpha   90.00
_cell.angle_beta   90.00
_cell.angle_gamma   90.00
#
_symmetry.space_group_name_H-M   'P 1'
#
loop_
_entity.id
_entity.type
_entity.pdbx_description
1 polymer ?
#
loop_
_entity_poly.entity_id
_entity_poly.type
_entity_poly.pdbx_seq_one_letter_code
_entity_poly.pdbx_strand_id
1 'polypeptide(L)'
;MTDRSRSRLRSRDAVSLGTLGLRTRKGRTAMAAIGIAIGVASLIALVGIINSGEADAQRDLLEQGIDVLELTPGTSFAEDPELLPDAAAAIDTHMRGLVEVVASIRRVPATLRKTDLIPEVETGGIRLFAVEEADLDLLIPLRGGVAAGRFHDAATVHVPTVVLGSDTAGVLGFDELYANPTVHISGHEFAVIGVLEPFTISQGLTLNRAALIGFSVAEKLYDADANPERIWVQADLDVIEQVRELLPRQANPEAPGEVAVSSLDLEAREIISENFESLLSLLVVVIIVVGAIGVGNIMLISVLERRGEIGVRRALGAKKTHIATQFLIESVLLTLFGGLMGIVLGLAVVAVATQVLDWPFTIEFSFITIGLAVTVGVGLVAGMYPSWRASRMDPAEAVRPAA
;
A
#
# COMPACT_ATOMS: atom_id res chain seq x y z
N MET A 1 11.04 -56.42 42.95
CA MET A 1 9.78 -55.76 42.52
C MET A 1 10.16 -54.34 42.10
N THR A 2 9.58 -53.82 41.01
CA THR A 2 9.78 -52.47 40.40
C THR A 2 10.98 -52.24 39.48
N ASP A 3 10.87 -52.72 38.24
CA ASP A 3 11.15 -51.85 37.09
C ASP A 3 10.04 -52.03 36.04
N ARG A 4 8.93 -51.31 36.23
CA ARG A 4 7.93 -51.16 35.16
C ARG A 4 8.45 -50.08 34.23
N SER A 5 9.24 -50.48 33.24
CA SER A 5 9.64 -49.61 32.14
C SER A 5 8.37 -48.92 31.59
N ARG A 6 8.22 -47.63 31.86
CA ARG A 6 7.06 -46.87 31.41
C ARG A 6 7.06 -46.96 29.89
N SER A 7 6.08 -47.66 29.28
CA SER A 7 5.93 -47.67 27.82
C SER A 7 6.00 -46.25 27.26
N ARG A 8 6.95 -46.01 26.34
CA ARG A 8 7.20 -44.72 25.66
C ARG A 8 6.92 -44.92 24.18
N LEU A 9 6.08 -44.05 23.60
CA LEU A 9 5.94 -43.92 22.16
C LEU A 9 7.12 -43.09 21.64
N ARG A 10 7.88 -43.62 20.68
CA ARG A 10 8.88 -42.82 19.98
C ARG A 10 8.16 -41.86 19.04
N SER A 11 8.71 -40.65 18.84
CA SER A 11 8.10 -39.62 18.00
C SER A 11 7.88 -40.10 16.55
N ARG A 12 8.81 -40.89 16.01
CA ARG A 12 8.68 -41.53 14.69
C ARG A 12 7.51 -42.52 14.63
N ASP A 13 7.32 -43.33 15.66
CA ASP A 13 6.23 -44.31 15.71
C ASP A 13 4.88 -43.61 15.83
N ALA A 14 4.82 -42.50 16.58
CA ALA A 14 3.61 -41.70 16.74
C ALA A 14 3.18 -41.04 15.41
N VAL A 15 4.12 -40.50 14.63
CA VAL A 15 3.86 -39.94 13.30
C VAL A 15 3.45 -41.04 12.32
N SER A 16 4.15 -42.18 12.30
CA SER A 16 3.80 -43.32 11.46
C SER A 16 2.39 -43.83 11.76
N LEU A 17 2.01 -43.94 13.05
CA LEU A 17 0.68 -44.36 13.48
C LEU A 17 -0.42 -43.34 13.15
N GLY A 18 -0.11 -42.04 13.16
CA GLY A 18 -1.04 -40.97 12.77
C GLY A 18 -1.32 -40.97 11.26
N THR A 19 -0.32 -41.23 10.42
CA THR A 19 -0.49 -41.26 8.96
C THR A 19 -1.28 -42.47 8.44
N LEU A 20 -1.38 -43.55 9.23
CA LEU A 20 -2.07 -44.78 8.86
C LEU A 20 -3.59 -44.60 8.74
N GLY A 21 -4.19 -43.73 9.57
CA GLY A 21 -5.61 -43.38 9.48
C GLY A 21 -5.94 -42.65 8.18
N LEU A 22 -5.08 -41.71 7.77
CA LEU A 22 -5.23 -40.93 6.54
C LEU A 22 -5.15 -41.79 5.27
N ARG A 23 -4.29 -42.82 5.26
CA ARG A 23 -4.08 -43.67 4.07
C ARG A 23 -5.15 -44.74 3.86
N THR A 24 -5.76 -45.23 4.94
CA THR A 24 -6.72 -46.35 4.87
C THR A 24 -8.13 -45.90 4.49
N ARG A 25 -8.51 -44.63 4.74
CA ARG A 25 -9.85 -44.10 4.45
C ARG A 25 -9.82 -42.82 3.60
N LYS A 26 -9.23 -42.95 2.41
CA LYS A 26 -8.96 -41.84 1.46
C LYS A 26 -10.15 -40.92 1.20
N GLY A 27 -11.36 -41.44 0.99
CA GLY A 27 -12.54 -40.63 0.65
C GLY A 27 -12.95 -39.64 1.74
N ARG A 28 -12.93 -40.07 3.01
CA ARG A 28 -13.29 -39.18 4.13
C ARG A 28 -12.17 -38.19 4.43
N THR A 29 -10.94 -38.67 4.45
CA THR A 29 -9.77 -37.81 4.61
C THR A 29 -9.76 -36.71 3.55
N ALA A 30 -10.12 -37.04 2.31
CA ALA A 30 -10.29 -36.07 1.23
C ALA A 30 -11.42 -35.08 1.53
N MET A 31 -12.63 -35.52 1.90
CA MET A 31 -13.74 -34.62 2.24
C MET A 31 -13.40 -33.66 3.40
N ALA A 32 -12.72 -34.17 4.42
CA ALA A 32 -12.28 -33.37 5.56
C ALA A 32 -11.20 -32.36 5.16
N ALA A 33 -10.21 -32.81 4.39
CA ALA A 33 -9.16 -31.94 3.86
C ALA A 33 -9.74 -30.86 2.92
N ILE A 34 -10.75 -31.18 2.12
CA ILE A 34 -11.46 -30.22 1.26
C ILE A 34 -12.19 -29.18 2.11
N GLY A 35 -12.93 -29.59 3.15
CA GLY A 35 -13.60 -28.63 4.04
C GLY A 35 -12.63 -27.66 4.71
N ILE A 36 -11.49 -28.17 5.19
CA ILE A 36 -10.41 -27.35 5.75
C ILE A 36 -9.81 -26.45 4.66
N ALA A 37 -9.53 -27.01 3.49
CA ALA A 37 -8.95 -26.27 2.38
C ALA A 37 -9.85 -25.13 1.91
N ILE A 38 -11.17 -25.34 1.84
CA ILE A 38 -12.13 -24.28 1.51
C ILE A 38 -12.10 -23.19 2.57
N GLY A 39 -12.15 -23.53 3.87
CA GLY A 39 -12.11 -22.53 4.93
C GLY A 39 -10.83 -21.68 4.92
N VAL A 40 -9.67 -22.33 4.73
CA VAL A 40 -8.37 -21.64 4.64
C VAL A 40 -8.26 -20.86 3.32
N ALA A 41 -8.75 -21.40 2.20
CA ALA A 41 -8.78 -20.69 0.93
C ALA A 41 -9.63 -19.43 1.01
N SER A 42 -10.81 -19.50 1.63
CA SER A 42 -11.67 -18.34 1.85
C SER A 42 -10.99 -17.28 2.72
N LEU A 43 -10.27 -17.69 3.76
CA LEU A 43 -9.51 -16.77 4.62
C LEU A 43 -8.40 -16.05 3.83
N ILE A 44 -7.57 -16.83 3.10
CA ILE A 44 -6.47 -16.29 2.30
C ILE A 44 -6.99 -15.41 1.17
N ALA A 45 -8.07 -15.83 0.49
CA ALA A 45 -8.70 -15.07 -0.57
C ALA A 45 -9.27 -13.75 -0.06
N LEU A 46 -9.97 -13.76 1.07
CA LEU A 46 -10.53 -12.55 1.67
C LEU A 46 -9.43 -11.52 2.00
N VAL A 47 -8.40 -11.94 2.74
CA VAL A 47 -7.30 -11.06 3.12
C VAL A 47 -6.54 -10.57 1.88
N GLY A 48 -6.23 -11.47 0.95
CA GLY A 48 -5.48 -11.10 -0.26
C GLY A 48 -6.25 -10.15 -1.18
N ILE A 49 -7.56 -10.34 -1.36
CA ILE A 49 -8.39 -9.43 -2.16
C ILE A 49 -8.44 -8.04 -1.51
N ILE A 50 -8.55 -7.97 -0.19
CA ILE A 50 -8.65 -6.68 0.51
C ILE A 50 -7.31 -5.94 0.47
N ASN A 51 -6.20 -6.61 0.76
CA ASN A 51 -4.87 -5.99 0.65
C ASN A 51 -4.57 -5.52 -0.79
N SER A 52 -5.03 -6.29 -1.79
CA SER A 52 -4.91 -5.89 -3.21
C SER A 52 -5.77 -4.68 -3.53
N GLY A 53 -7.01 -4.61 -3.00
CA GLY A 53 -7.89 -3.47 -3.17
C GLY A 53 -7.42 -2.22 -2.42
N GLU A 54 -6.80 -2.38 -1.25
CA GLU A 54 -6.14 -1.28 -0.54
C GLU A 54 -4.95 -0.76 -1.32
N ALA A 55 -4.11 -1.66 -1.86
CA ALA A 55 -2.99 -1.27 -2.72
C ALA A 55 -3.45 -0.57 -4.01
N ASP A 56 -4.59 -0.96 -4.57
CA ASP A 56 -5.23 -0.26 -5.70
C ASP A 56 -5.70 1.15 -5.30
N ALA A 57 -6.42 1.27 -4.18
CA ALA A 57 -6.85 2.56 -3.66
C ALA A 57 -5.67 3.48 -3.33
N GLN A 58 -4.57 2.93 -2.81
CA GLN A 58 -3.33 3.67 -2.59
C GLN A 58 -2.73 4.13 -3.91
N ARG A 59 -2.70 3.28 -4.95
CA ARG A 59 -2.24 3.64 -6.30
C ARG A 59 -3.07 4.77 -6.90
N ASP A 60 -4.39 4.71 -6.83
CA ASP A 60 -5.28 5.78 -7.34
C ASP A 60 -5.01 7.12 -6.64
N LEU A 61 -4.81 7.09 -5.32
CA LEU A 61 -4.51 8.28 -4.54
C LEU A 61 -3.09 8.81 -4.81
N LEU A 62 -2.13 7.92 -5.08
CA LEU A 62 -0.81 8.32 -5.58
C LEU A 62 -0.97 9.01 -6.93
N GLU A 63 -1.73 8.46 -7.88
CA GLU A 63 -2.00 9.13 -9.16
C GLU A 63 -2.60 10.54 -8.99
N GLN A 64 -3.33 10.79 -7.89
CA GLN A 64 -3.89 12.10 -7.53
C GLN A 64 -2.92 13.06 -6.83
N GLY A 65 -1.69 12.65 -6.50
CA GLY A 65 -0.69 13.53 -5.88
C GLY A 65 -0.75 13.62 -4.37
N ILE A 66 -1.21 12.56 -3.69
CA ILE A 66 -1.26 12.55 -2.22
C ILE A 66 0.12 12.41 -1.56
N ASP A 67 1.13 11.96 -2.31
CA ASP A 67 2.54 11.90 -1.92
C ASP A 67 3.28 13.26 -2.06
N VAL A 68 2.55 14.30 -2.47
CA VAL A 68 3.10 15.64 -2.73
C VAL A 68 2.54 16.63 -1.72
N LEU A 69 3.45 17.21 -0.95
CA LEU A 69 3.17 18.31 -0.03
C LEU A 69 3.49 19.63 -0.72
N GLU A 70 2.59 20.58 -0.60
CA GLU A 70 2.73 21.92 -1.17
C GLU A 70 2.90 22.93 -0.05
N LEU A 71 4.03 23.63 -0.06
CA LEU A 71 4.33 24.74 0.82
C LEU A 71 4.04 26.04 0.10
N THR A 72 3.29 26.90 0.77
CA THR A 72 3.08 28.30 0.38
C THR A 72 3.34 29.20 1.57
N PRO A 73 3.58 30.50 1.36
CA PRO A 73 3.51 31.43 2.46
C PRO A 73 2.14 31.34 3.16
N GLY A 74 2.18 31.37 4.49
CA GLY A 74 1.02 31.22 5.35
C GLY A 74 0.24 32.53 5.50
N THR A 75 -0.38 32.70 6.66
CA THR A 75 -1.02 33.98 7.01
C THR A 75 -0.43 34.50 8.31
N SER A 76 -0.02 35.77 8.31
CA SER A 76 0.45 36.47 9.51
C SER A 76 -0.39 37.73 9.74
N PHE A 77 -0.47 38.18 10.98
CA PHE A 77 -1.25 39.37 11.35
C PHE A 77 -0.50 40.69 11.12
N ALA A 78 0.83 40.63 10.94
CA ALA A 78 1.70 41.81 10.94
C ALA A 78 2.33 42.12 9.57
N GLU A 79 2.73 41.10 8.81
CA GLU A 79 3.36 41.21 7.50
C GLU A 79 2.79 40.14 6.56
N ASP A 80 2.94 40.34 5.25
CA ASP A 80 2.72 39.28 4.27
C ASP A 80 3.90 38.30 4.41
N PRO A 81 3.68 37.08 4.93
CA PRO A 81 4.77 36.14 5.11
C PRO A 81 5.31 35.72 3.75
N GLU A 82 6.61 35.45 3.69
CA GLU A 82 7.33 34.95 2.52
C GLU A 82 8.14 33.71 2.90
N LEU A 83 8.38 32.83 1.94
CA LEU A 83 9.30 31.71 2.14
C LEU A 83 10.74 32.22 2.06
N LEU A 84 11.65 31.62 2.84
CA LEU A 84 13.07 31.98 2.78
C LEU A 84 13.66 31.64 1.40
N PRO A 85 14.64 32.41 0.88
CA PRO A 85 15.23 32.18 -0.43
C PRO A 85 15.84 30.79 -0.59
N ASP A 86 16.39 30.25 0.49
CA ASP A 86 17.07 28.95 0.57
C ASP A 86 16.17 27.83 1.12
N ALA A 87 14.87 28.09 1.37
CA ALA A 87 13.96 27.12 1.98
C ALA A 87 13.93 25.78 1.24
N ALA A 88 13.84 25.79 -0.10
CA ALA A 88 13.83 24.57 -0.91
C ALA A 88 15.16 23.79 -0.77
N ALA A 89 16.29 24.49 -0.82
CA ALA A 89 17.61 23.89 -0.67
C ALA A 89 17.86 23.35 0.75
N ALA A 90 17.34 24.05 1.77
CA ALA A 90 17.39 23.62 3.16
C ALA A 90 16.57 22.35 3.38
N ILE A 91 15.37 22.26 2.82
CA ILE A 91 14.54 21.04 2.87
C ILE A 91 15.27 19.86 2.21
N ASP A 92 15.76 20.03 0.97
CA ASP A 92 16.49 18.98 0.24
C ASP A 92 17.70 18.48 1.03
N THR A 93 18.46 19.40 1.64
CA THR A 93 19.69 19.06 2.36
C THR A 93 19.42 18.43 3.74
N HIS A 94 18.54 19.04 4.55
CA HIS A 94 18.30 18.62 5.93
C HIS A 94 17.39 17.40 6.03
N MET A 95 16.50 17.19 5.06
CA MET A 95 15.56 16.07 5.03
C MET A 95 15.96 14.98 4.03
N ARG A 96 17.22 15.00 3.56
CA ARG A 96 17.75 13.98 2.65
C ARG A 96 17.54 12.58 3.21
N GLY A 97 16.85 11.74 2.44
CA GLY A 97 16.46 10.37 2.82
C GLY A 97 15.05 10.23 3.39
N LEU A 98 14.37 11.34 3.70
CA LEU A 98 12.93 11.39 3.98
C LEU A 98 12.14 11.93 2.78
N VAL A 99 12.74 12.86 2.02
CA VAL A 99 12.16 13.43 0.81
C VAL A 99 12.85 12.85 -0.43
N GLU A 100 12.08 12.65 -1.50
CA GLU A 100 12.58 12.11 -2.77
C GLU A 100 12.93 13.24 -3.75
N VAL A 101 12.02 14.20 -3.91
CA VAL A 101 12.18 15.35 -4.82
C VAL A 101 11.66 16.61 -4.14
N VAL A 102 12.42 17.69 -4.28
CA VAL A 102 12.01 19.04 -3.89
C VAL A 102 12.08 19.91 -5.13
N ALA A 103 11.02 20.66 -5.41
CA ALA A 103 10.98 21.58 -6.53
C ALA A 103 10.30 22.88 -6.11
N SER A 104 10.76 24.01 -6.64
CA SER A 104 10.22 25.32 -6.33
C SER A 104 9.99 26.19 -7.57
N ILE A 105 9.09 27.17 -7.42
CA ILE A 105 8.91 28.24 -8.39
C ILE A 105 8.93 29.59 -7.69
N ARG A 106 9.42 30.60 -8.40
CA ARG A 106 9.48 31.99 -7.93
C ARG A 106 8.56 32.87 -8.74
N ARG A 107 7.96 33.87 -8.08
CA ARG A 107 7.08 34.83 -8.76
C ARG A 107 7.90 35.81 -9.59
N VAL A 108 7.47 36.06 -10.82
CA VAL A 108 8.07 37.11 -11.65
C VAL A 108 7.08 38.27 -11.80
N PRO A 109 7.44 39.50 -11.40
CA PRO A 109 6.55 40.66 -11.47
C PRO A 109 6.47 41.25 -12.89
N ALA A 110 6.18 40.42 -13.89
CA ALA A 110 6.07 40.82 -15.29
C ALA A 110 4.83 40.22 -15.97
N THR A 111 4.40 40.84 -17.06
CA THR A 111 3.20 40.43 -17.80
C THR A 111 3.60 39.78 -19.12
N LEU A 112 3.01 38.61 -19.38
CA LEU A 112 3.19 37.88 -20.63
C LEU A 112 2.06 38.21 -21.60
N ARG A 113 2.42 38.47 -22.86
CA ARG A 113 1.51 38.77 -23.96
C ARG A 113 1.97 38.06 -25.23
N LYS A 114 1.05 37.83 -26.16
CA LYS A 114 1.40 37.24 -27.47
C LYS A 114 2.29 38.17 -28.29
N THR A 115 1.99 39.46 -28.28
CA THR A 115 2.71 40.50 -29.03
C THR A 115 2.80 41.79 -28.21
N ASP A 116 3.72 42.67 -28.57
CA ASP A 116 3.88 44.00 -27.99
C ASP A 116 2.68 44.93 -28.26
N LEU A 117 1.87 44.61 -29.28
CA LEU A 117 0.66 45.37 -29.67
C LEU A 117 -0.54 45.17 -28.73
N ILE A 118 -0.53 44.14 -27.87
CA ILE A 118 -1.59 43.90 -26.89
C ILE A 118 -1.37 44.83 -25.69
N PRO A 119 -2.37 45.60 -25.21
CA PRO A 119 -2.19 46.47 -24.04
C PRO A 119 -1.69 45.73 -22.80
N GLU A 120 -0.83 46.36 -21.99
CA GLU A 120 -0.26 45.73 -20.78
C GLU A 120 -1.30 45.34 -19.71
N VAL A 121 -2.47 45.97 -19.74
CA VAL A 121 -3.59 45.67 -18.83
C VAL A 121 -4.27 44.34 -19.19
N GLU A 122 -4.11 43.86 -20.43
CA GLU A 122 -4.70 42.61 -20.92
C GLU A 122 -3.74 41.43 -20.70
N THR A 123 -3.65 40.96 -19.46
CA THR A 123 -2.73 39.88 -19.06
C THR A 123 -3.24 38.47 -19.38
N GLY A 124 -4.52 38.33 -19.77
CA GLY A 124 -5.17 37.03 -19.96
C GLY A 124 -5.25 36.17 -18.69
N GLY A 125 -4.94 36.73 -17.52
CA GLY A 125 -4.83 35.98 -16.26
C GLY A 125 -3.67 34.99 -16.23
N ILE A 126 -2.67 35.16 -17.09
CA ILE A 126 -1.48 34.32 -17.16
C ILE A 126 -0.53 34.76 -16.04
N ARG A 127 -0.06 33.81 -15.23
CA ARG A 127 0.97 34.06 -14.22
C ARG A 127 2.35 33.72 -14.79
N LEU A 128 3.35 34.53 -14.44
CA LEU A 128 4.73 34.27 -14.82
C LEU A 128 5.52 33.79 -13.62
N PHE A 129 6.16 32.65 -13.79
CA PHE A 129 6.99 32.01 -12.79
C PHE A 129 8.40 31.78 -13.33
N ALA A 130 9.34 31.71 -12.41
CA ALA A 130 10.73 31.40 -12.68
C ALA A 130 11.13 30.06 -12.08
N VAL A 131 11.92 29.29 -12.84
CA VAL A 131 12.47 27.99 -12.46
C VAL A 131 13.99 28.10 -12.39
N GLU A 132 14.61 27.58 -11.33
CA GLU A 132 16.07 27.51 -11.21
C GLU A 132 16.65 26.23 -11.81
N GLU A 133 17.97 26.19 -12.00
CA GLU A 133 18.67 24.98 -12.46
C GLU A 133 18.52 23.81 -11.48
N ALA A 134 18.36 24.08 -10.18
CA ALA A 134 18.08 23.05 -9.17
C ALA A 134 16.65 22.46 -9.29
N ASP A 135 15.73 23.17 -9.93
CA ASP A 135 14.31 22.84 -10.03
C ASP A 135 13.92 22.30 -11.42
N LEU A 136 14.89 21.84 -12.22
CA LEU A 136 14.61 21.30 -13.57
C LEU A 136 13.75 20.03 -13.54
N ASP A 137 13.71 19.35 -12.40
CA ASP A 137 12.87 18.18 -12.13
C ASP A 137 11.45 18.54 -11.63
N LEU A 138 11.02 19.80 -11.75
CA LEU A 138 9.70 20.31 -11.33
C LEU A 138 8.51 19.45 -11.78
N LEU A 139 8.61 18.85 -12.97
CA LEU A 139 7.52 18.04 -13.53
C LEU A 139 7.35 16.69 -12.82
N ILE A 140 8.39 16.17 -12.16
CA ILE A 140 8.37 14.85 -11.50
C ILE A 140 7.36 14.80 -10.34
N PRO A 141 7.46 15.65 -9.29
CA PRO A 141 6.51 15.60 -8.18
C PRO A 141 5.09 15.91 -8.67
N LEU A 142 4.96 16.74 -9.70
CA LEU A 142 3.66 17.17 -10.22
C LEU A 142 3.05 16.21 -11.25
N ARG A 143 3.71 15.09 -11.56
CA ARG A 143 3.29 14.14 -12.61
C ARG A 143 3.01 14.82 -13.95
N GLY A 144 3.80 15.86 -14.24
CA GLY A 144 3.67 16.68 -15.44
C GLY A 144 4.39 16.08 -16.63
N GLY A 145 3.84 16.32 -17.82
CA GLY A 145 4.47 16.00 -19.10
C GLY A 145 4.67 17.25 -19.94
N VAL A 146 5.35 17.09 -21.07
CA VAL A 146 5.50 18.13 -22.09
C VAL A 146 4.76 17.66 -23.35
N ALA A 147 3.68 18.35 -23.69
CA ALA A 147 2.84 18.02 -24.84
C ALA A 147 3.53 18.32 -26.17
N ALA A 148 4.29 19.42 -26.22
CA ALA A 148 5.06 19.83 -27.39
C ALA A 148 6.39 20.47 -26.99
N GLY A 149 7.45 20.19 -27.75
CA GLY A 149 8.77 20.78 -27.50
C GLY A 149 9.51 20.12 -26.34
N ARG A 150 10.03 20.92 -25.40
CA ARG A 150 10.77 20.45 -24.22
C ARG A 150 10.59 21.38 -23.03
N PHE A 151 10.83 20.84 -21.83
CA PHE A 151 10.99 21.66 -20.63
C PHE A 151 12.34 22.39 -20.63
N HIS A 152 12.55 23.29 -19.67
CA HIS A 152 13.85 23.90 -19.45
C HIS A 152 14.91 22.84 -19.11
N ASP A 153 16.15 23.15 -19.49
CA ASP A 153 17.37 22.39 -19.23
C ASP A 153 18.44 23.37 -18.74
N ALA A 154 19.60 22.85 -18.31
CA ALA A 154 20.71 23.64 -17.78
C ALA A 154 21.22 24.74 -18.75
N ALA A 155 20.94 24.64 -20.05
CA ALA A 155 21.31 25.68 -21.02
C ALA A 155 20.21 26.71 -21.22
N THR A 156 18.96 26.24 -21.37
CA THR A 156 17.80 27.08 -21.70
C THR A 156 17.35 27.95 -20.52
N VAL A 157 17.60 27.51 -19.27
CA VAL A 157 17.28 28.29 -18.06
C VAL A 157 18.06 29.62 -17.96
N HIS A 158 19.16 29.78 -18.72
CA HIS A 158 19.97 31.00 -18.71
C HIS A 158 19.72 31.92 -19.91
N VAL A 159 18.81 31.57 -20.82
CA VAL A 159 18.50 32.35 -22.03
C VAL A 159 17.01 32.69 -22.13
N PRO A 160 16.61 33.74 -22.89
CA PRO A 160 15.22 34.21 -23.00
C PRO A 160 14.30 33.20 -23.71
N THR A 161 13.96 32.14 -23.00
CA THR A 161 13.08 31.06 -23.43
C THR A 161 11.97 30.89 -22.42
N VAL A 162 10.81 30.42 -22.88
CA VAL A 162 9.63 30.22 -22.06
C VAL A 162 9.00 28.86 -22.34
N VAL A 163 8.52 28.23 -21.28
CA VAL A 163 7.64 27.06 -21.35
C VAL A 163 6.24 27.50 -20.93
N LEU A 164 5.23 27.17 -21.74
CA LEU A 164 3.85 27.56 -21.48
C LEU A 164 3.06 26.42 -20.82
N GLY A 165 2.21 26.75 -19.86
CA GLY A 165 1.16 25.85 -19.40
C GLY A 165 0.13 25.56 -20.49
N SER A 166 -0.61 24.46 -20.33
CA SER A 166 -1.61 24.00 -21.31
C SER A 166 -2.66 25.08 -21.66
N ASP A 167 -3.22 25.73 -20.65
CA ASP A 167 -4.27 26.74 -20.83
C ASP A 167 -3.67 28.04 -21.37
N THR A 168 -2.46 28.39 -20.93
CA THR A 168 -1.71 29.53 -21.45
C THR A 168 -1.44 29.38 -22.95
N ALA A 169 -1.01 28.19 -23.39
CA ALA A 169 -0.77 27.91 -24.80
C ALA A 169 -2.07 28.03 -25.61
N GLY A 170 -3.18 27.48 -25.12
CA GLY A 170 -4.49 27.59 -25.78
C GLY A 170 -4.99 29.04 -25.89
N VAL A 171 -4.86 29.85 -24.82
CA VAL A 171 -5.24 31.27 -24.82
C VAL A 171 -4.39 32.08 -25.82
N LEU A 172 -3.11 31.77 -25.94
CA LEU A 172 -2.20 32.44 -26.87
C LEU A 172 -2.26 31.85 -28.30
N GLY A 173 -2.91 30.71 -28.49
CA GLY A 173 -3.00 29.99 -29.75
C GLY A 173 -1.69 29.34 -30.18
N PHE A 174 -1.00 28.69 -29.25
CA PHE A 174 0.24 27.92 -29.46
C PHE A 174 0.03 26.41 -29.25
N ASP A 175 -1.06 25.86 -29.77
CA ASP A 175 -1.39 24.43 -29.65
C ASP A 175 -0.35 23.52 -30.35
N GLU A 176 0.33 24.05 -31.38
CA GLU A 176 1.44 23.39 -32.07
C GLU A 176 2.62 24.37 -32.25
N LEU A 177 3.84 23.96 -31.89
CA LEU A 177 5.06 24.78 -31.95
C LEU A 177 5.64 24.85 -33.37
N TYR A 178 4.91 25.49 -34.30
CA TYR A 178 5.45 25.76 -35.63
C TYR A 178 6.33 27.02 -35.65
N ALA A 179 7.47 26.93 -36.35
CA ALA A 179 8.33 28.06 -36.69
C ALA A 179 8.94 28.85 -35.50
N ASN A 180 9.18 28.20 -34.36
CA ASN A 180 9.77 28.81 -33.15
C ASN A 180 9.00 30.07 -32.70
N PRO A 181 7.76 29.89 -32.21
CA PRO A 181 6.93 31.03 -31.83
C PRO A 181 7.59 31.84 -30.71
N THR A 182 7.35 33.15 -30.70
CA THR A 182 7.80 34.06 -29.66
C THR A 182 6.62 34.65 -28.90
N VAL A 183 6.87 34.98 -27.64
CA VAL A 183 5.97 35.78 -26.81
C VAL A 183 6.70 37.02 -26.33
N HIS A 184 5.93 38.01 -25.92
CA HIS A 184 6.45 39.26 -25.42
C HIS A 184 6.20 39.37 -23.92
N ILE A 185 7.27 39.51 -23.14
CA ILE A 185 7.22 39.65 -21.67
C ILE A 185 7.82 41.00 -21.31
N SER A 186 7.00 41.93 -20.81
CA SER A 186 7.41 43.27 -20.34
C SER A 186 8.60 43.89 -21.11
N GLY A 187 8.46 44.06 -22.43
CA GLY A 187 9.47 44.73 -23.28
C GLY A 187 10.48 43.81 -23.99
N HIS A 188 10.48 42.51 -23.70
CA HIS A 188 11.45 41.55 -24.25
C HIS A 188 10.77 40.38 -24.96
N GLU A 189 11.39 39.87 -26.02
CA GLU A 189 10.92 38.68 -26.73
C GLU A 189 11.53 37.40 -26.14
N PHE A 190 10.67 36.41 -25.91
CA PHE A 190 11.04 35.09 -25.42
C PHE A 190 10.64 34.04 -26.45
N ALA A 191 11.55 33.12 -26.75
CA ALA A 191 11.24 31.99 -27.62
C ALA A 191 10.47 30.92 -26.84
N VAL A 192 9.34 30.47 -27.38
CA VAL A 192 8.56 29.37 -26.79
C VAL A 192 9.23 28.06 -27.15
N ILE A 193 9.72 27.34 -26.15
CA ILE A 193 10.46 26.07 -26.33
C ILE A 193 9.64 24.84 -25.97
N GLY A 194 8.53 25.02 -25.24
CA GLY A 194 7.70 23.91 -24.80
C GLY A 194 6.30 24.33 -24.39
N VAL A 195 5.38 23.38 -24.47
CA VAL A 195 4.02 23.45 -23.92
C VAL A 195 3.82 22.25 -23.01
N LEU A 196 3.41 22.49 -21.77
CA LEU A 196 3.15 21.46 -20.78
C LEU A 196 1.84 20.72 -21.09
N GLU A 197 1.81 19.43 -20.75
CA GLU A 197 0.56 18.69 -20.63
C GLU A 197 -0.30 19.27 -19.50
N PRO A 198 -1.63 19.19 -19.60
CA PRO A 198 -2.51 19.67 -18.55
C PRO A 198 -2.29 18.87 -17.26
N PHE A 199 -1.93 19.57 -16.18
CA PHE A 199 -1.88 18.99 -14.84
C PHE A 199 -3.30 18.64 -14.39
N THR A 200 -3.44 17.43 -13.86
CA THR A 200 -4.70 16.89 -13.33
C THR A 200 -4.73 16.90 -11.80
N ILE A 201 -3.57 16.83 -11.15
CA ILE A 201 -3.44 16.91 -9.69
C ILE A 201 -3.59 18.37 -9.21
N SER A 202 -4.16 18.55 -8.02
CA SER A 202 -4.53 19.88 -7.50
C SER A 202 -3.31 20.81 -7.33
N GLN A 203 -2.18 20.28 -6.89
CA GLN A 203 -0.94 21.02 -6.65
C GLN A 203 -0.35 21.62 -7.94
N GLY A 204 -0.54 20.94 -9.08
CA GLY A 204 -0.03 21.36 -10.39
C GLY A 204 -0.97 22.28 -11.18
N LEU A 205 -2.25 22.39 -10.82
CA LEU A 205 -3.25 23.15 -11.58
C LEU A 205 -2.85 24.61 -11.82
N THR A 206 -2.09 25.19 -10.90
CA THR A 206 -1.61 26.57 -11.02
C THR A 206 -0.72 26.78 -12.25
N LEU A 207 -0.01 25.73 -12.68
CA LEU A 207 0.91 25.74 -13.81
C LEU A 207 0.19 25.65 -15.17
N ASN A 208 -1.05 25.15 -15.24
CA ASN A 208 -1.83 25.11 -16.49
C ASN A 208 -1.99 26.50 -17.10
N ARG A 209 -2.21 27.51 -16.25
CA ARG A 209 -2.36 28.93 -16.65
C ARG A 209 -1.12 29.77 -16.30
N ALA A 210 0.04 29.14 -16.28
CA ALA A 210 1.32 29.80 -16.06
C ALA A 210 2.16 29.86 -17.33
N ALA A 211 3.22 30.65 -17.26
CA ALA A 211 4.38 30.57 -18.12
C ALA A 211 5.63 30.52 -17.24
N LEU A 212 6.57 29.67 -17.62
CA LEU A 212 7.79 29.40 -16.86
C LEU A 212 8.98 29.93 -17.67
N ILE A 213 9.80 30.75 -17.05
CA ILE A 213 11.08 31.21 -17.59
C ILE A 213 12.21 30.80 -16.65
N GLY A 214 13.45 30.90 -17.09
CA GLY A 214 14.58 30.64 -16.21
C GLY A 214 14.83 31.76 -15.20
N PHE A 215 15.12 31.41 -13.95
CA PHE A 215 15.32 32.37 -12.87
C PHE A 215 16.47 33.34 -13.12
N SER A 216 17.59 32.88 -13.71
CA SER A 216 18.70 33.78 -14.06
C SER A 216 18.32 34.87 -15.06
N VAL A 217 17.29 34.65 -15.88
CA VAL A 217 16.76 35.65 -16.82
C VAL A 217 15.76 36.55 -16.11
N ALA A 218 14.91 35.97 -15.26
CA ALA A 218 13.92 36.70 -14.47
C ALA A 218 14.56 37.72 -13.51
N GLU A 219 15.62 37.32 -12.80
CA GLU A 219 16.40 38.18 -11.92
C GLU A 219 17.04 39.35 -12.70
N LYS A 220 17.72 39.05 -13.83
CA LYS A 220 18.43 40.05 -14.63
C LYS A 220 17.52 41.07 -15.31
N LEU A 221 16.34 40.66 -15.77
CA LEU A 221 15.44 41.50 -16.57
C LEU A 221 14.32 42.14 -15.75
N TYR A 222 13.88 41.50 -14.66
CA TYR A 222 12.65 41.88 -13.95
C TYR A 222 12.82 41.98 -12.43
N ASP A 223 14.04 41.85 -11.89
CA ASP A 223 14.30 41.91 -10.44
C ASP A 223 13.40 40.92 -9.67
N ALA A 224 13.26 39.71 -10.24
CA ALA A 224 12.42 38.67 -9.67
C ALA A 224 12.89 38.32 -8.26
N ASP A 225 11.92 38.12 -7.36
CA ASP A 225 12.19 37.79 -5.97
C ASP A 225 12.93 36.45 -5.86
N ALA A 226 13.94 36.41 -4.99
CA ALA A 226 14.66 35.20 -4.65
C ALA A 226 13.80 34.23 -3.82
N ASN A 227 12.76 34.74 -3.16
CA ASN A 227 11.84 33.96 -2.34
C ASN A 227 10.92 33.10 -3.21
N PRO A 228 10.86 31.76 -2.98
CA PRO A 228 9.94 30.91 -3.69
C PRO A 228 8.49 31.27 -3.34
N GLU A 229 7.62 31.33 -4.34
CA GLU A 229 6.17 31.47 -4.14
C GLU A 229 5.56 30.14 -3.68
N ARG A 230 6.15 29.03 -4.14
CA ARG A 230 5.66 27.68 -3.89
C ARG A 230 6.80 26.68 -3.93
N ILE A 231 6.74 25.72 -3.02
CA ILE A 231 7.65 24.57 -2.97
C ILE A 231 6.79 23.31 -2.94
N TRP A 232 7.11 22.35 -3.79
CA TRP A 232 6.55 21.01 -3.75
C TRP A 232 7.59 20.03 -3.23
N VAL A 233 7.16 19.16 -2.33
CA VAL A 233 8.00 18.14 -1.71
C VAL A 233 7.31 16.80 -1.88
N GLN A 234 7.98 15.88 -2.57
CA GLN A 234 7.54 14.50 -2.70
C GLN A 234 8.20 13.63 -1.62
N ALA A 235 7.41 12.82 -0.94
CA ALA A 235 7.88 11.91 0.10
C ALA A 235 7.08 10.60 0.09
N ASP A 236 7.69 9.54 0.62
CA ASP A 236 7.02 8.25 0.79
C ASP A 236 5.83 8.40 1.77
N LEU A 237 4.72 7.70 1.45
CA LEU A 237 3.50 7.72 2.25
C LEU A 237 3.72 7.25 3.70
N ASP A 238 4.69 6.37 3.95
CA ASP A 238 5.01 5.86 5.28
C ASP A 238 5.57 6.95 6.22
N VAL A 239 6.19 8.00 5.66
CA VAL A 239 6.82 9.10 6.41
C VAL A 239 6.21 10.47 6.12
N ILE A 240 5.22 10.55 5.23
CA ILE A 240 4.71 11.83 4.74
C ILE A 240 4.17 12.73 5.85
N GLU A 241 3.52 12.16 6.87
CA GLU A 241 3.00 12.95 8.00
C GLU A 241 4.14 13.48 8.88
N GLN A 242 5.19 12.67 9.09
CA GLN A 242 6.40 13.13 9.75
C GLN A 242 7.07 14.25 8.95
N VAL A 243 7.11 14.14 7.62
CA VAL A 243 7.66 15.19 6.75
C VAL A 243 6.81 16.46 6.88
N ARG A 244 5.48 16.35 6.79
CA ARG A 244 4.53 17.45 6.92
C ARG A 244 4.71 18.25 8.21
N GLU A 245 4.92 17.58 9.34
CA GLU A 245 5.15 18.25 10.62
C GLU A 245 6.48 19.01 10.69
N LEU A 246 7.50 18.53 9.97
CA LEU A 246 8.85 19.10 10.00
C LEU A 246 9.04 20.24 8.98
N LEU A 247 8.30 20.21 7.85
CA LEU A 247 8.43 21.14 6.74
C LEU A 247 8.40 22.63 7.16
N PRO A 248 7.45 23.10 7.99
CA PRO A 248 7.40 24.52 8.36
C PRO A 248 8.67 24.99 9.06
N ARG A 249 9.27 24.13 9.91
CA ARG A 249 10.50 24.44 10.66
C ARG A 249 11.74 24.39 9.79
N GLN A 250 11.72 23.63 8.70
CA GLN A 250 12.81 23.60 7.72
C GLN A 250 12.73 24.76 6.75
N ALA A 251 11.52 25.14 6.34
CA ALA A 251 11.28 26.24 5.42
C ALA A 251 11.50 27.62 6.07
N ASN A 252 11.06 27.80 7.32
CA ASN A 252 11.31 29.02 8.10
C ASN A 252 11.51 28.67 9.59
N PRO A 253 12.76 28.47 10.05
CA PRO A 253 13.05 28.14 11.44
C PRO A 253 12.65 29.22 12.44
N GLU A 254 12.67 30.50 12.04
CA GLU A 254 12.36 31.64 12.90
C GLU A 254 10.85 31.82 13.11
N ALA A 255 10.06 31.58 12.06
CA ALA A 255 8.61 31.67 12.09
C ALA A 255 7.91 30.48 11.39
N PRO A 256 7.93 29.26 11.97
CA PRO A 256 7.31 28.09 11.34
C PRO A 256 5.79 28.22 11.14
N GLY A 257 5.11 29.04 11.95
CA GLY A 257 3.68 29.28 11.83
C GLY A 257 3.29 30.11 10.59
N GLU A 258 4.27 30.72 9.92
CA GLU A 258 4.08 31.54 8.71
C GLU A 258 4.25 30.73 7.42
N VAL A 259 4.39 29.41 7.51
CA VAL A 259 4.46 28.50 6.38
C VAL A 259 3.20 27.64 6.37
N ALA A 260 2.40 27.75 5.30
CA ALA A 260 1.25 26.87 5.10
C ALA A 260 1.69 25.61 4.35
N VAL A 261 1.34 24.45 4.88
CA VAL A 261 1.57 23.15 4.23
C VAL A 261 0.22 22.53 3.91
N SER A 262 -0.02 22.31 2.63
CA SER A 262 -1.23 21.68 2.12
C SER A 262 -0.91 20.34 1.46
N SER A 263 -1.86 19.41 1.55
CA SER A 263 -1.84 18.10 0.90
C SER A 263 -3.27 17.79 0.42
N LEU A 264 -3.44 16.82 -0.48
CA LEU A 264 -4.77 16.21 -0.62
C LEU A 264 -5.18 15.61 0.74
N ASP A 265 -6.44 15.82 1.16
CA ASP A 265 -6.94 15.45 2.48
C ASP A 265 -6.64 14.00 2.84
N LEU A 266 -5.60 13.80 3.67
CA LEU A 266 -5.18 12.51 4.22
C LEU A 266 -6.20 11.96 5.22
N GLU A 267 -7.02 12.83 5.82
CA GLU A 267 -8.06 12.45 6.79
C GLU A 267 -9.13 11.51 6.19
N ALA A 268 -9.36 11.57 4.88
CA ALA A 268 -10.24 10.62 4.19
C ALA A 268 -9.66 9.19 4.15
N ARG A 269 -8.33 9.02 4.23
CA ARG A 269 -7.67 7.70 4.24
C ARG A 269 -7.80 6.97 5.57
N GLU A 270 -7.64 7.70 6.67
CA GLU A 270 -7.61 7.10 8.02
C GLU A 270 -9.00 6.50 8.37
N ILE A 271 -10.07 7.20 7.99
CA ILE A 271 -11.45 6.72 8.20
C ILE A 271 -11.76 5.50 7.33
N ILE A 272 -11.19 5.40 6.13
CA ILE A 272 -11.43 4.26 5.24
C ILE A 272 -10.67 3.03 5.75
N SER A 273 -9.37 3.14 6.02
CA SER A 273 -8.51 2.03 6.45
C SER A 273 -8.92 1.40 7.79
N GLU A 274 -9.21 2.19 8.83
CA GLU A 274 -9.62 1.66 10.14
C GLU A 274 -10.92 0.84 10.10
N ASN A 275 -11.86 1.24 9.24
CA ASN A 275 -13.14 0.55 9.09
C ASN A 275 -12.97 -0.82 8.41
N PHE A 276 -12.00 -1.00 7.52
CA PHE A 276 -11.72 -2.29 6.89
C PHE A 276 -11.09 -3.28 7.88
N GLU A 277 -10.11 -2.86 8.69
CA GLU A 277 -9.44 -3.74 9.64
C GLU A 277 -10.37 -4.31 10.72
N SER A 278 -11.28 -3.48 11.26
CA SER A 278 -12.21 -3.90 12.32
C SER A 278 -13.21 -4.95 11.83
N LEU A 279 -13.78 -4.78 10.63
CA LEU A 279 -14.68 -5.74 10.00
C LEU A 279 -13.96 -7.04 9.64
N LEU A 280 -12.71 -6.94 9.20
CA LEU A 280 -11.85 -8.08 8.90
C LEU A 280 -11.59 -8.96 10.11
N SER A 281 -11.18 -8.36 11.23
CA SER A 281 -10.90 -9.07 12.47
C SER A 281 -12.09 -9.94 12.90
N LEU A 282 -13.30 -9.39 12.81
CA LEU A 282 -14.53 -10.12 13.12
C LEU A 282 -14.76 -11.32 12.18
N LEU A 283 -14.59 -11.13 10.87
CA LEU A 283 -14.82 -12.19 9.88
C LEU A 283 -13.79 -13.33 10.00
N VAL A 284 -12.53 -12.99 10.26
CA VAL A 284 -11.46 -13.96 10.53
C VAL A 284 -11.81 -14.84 11.73
N VAL A 285 -12.28 -14.23 12.82
CA VAL A 285 -12.70 -14.98 14.03
C VAL A 285 -13.84 -15.95 13.70
N VAL A 286 -14.84 -15.52 12.92
CA VAL A 286 -15.96 -16.38 12.52
C VAL A 286 -15.47 -17.56 11.67
N ILE A 287 -14.61 -17.34 10.68
CA ILE A 287 -14.04 -18.40 9.82
C ILE A 287 -13.27 -19.42 10.66
N ILE A 288 -12.47 -18.96 11.62
CA ILE A 288 -11.70 -19.81 12.53
C ILE A 288 -12.64 -20.69 13.37
N VAL A 289 -13.69 -20.10 13.96
CA VAL A 289 -14.65 -20.83 14.81
C VAL A 289 -15.40 -21.89 14.02
N VAL A 290 -15.92 -21.55 12.84
CA VAL A 290 -16.64 -22.49 11.97
C VAL A 290 -15.71 -23.62 11.52
N GLY A 291 -14.48 -23.29 11.13
CA GLY A 291 -13.45 -24.27 10.79
C GLY A 291 -13.12 -25.23 11.93
N ALA A 292 -12.94 -24.69 13.14
CA ALA A 292 -12.64 -25.49 14.34
C ALA A 292 -13.77 -26.48 14.67
N ILE A 293 -15.02 -26.03 14.60
CA ILE A 293 -16.19 -26.89 14.83
C ILE A 293 -16.26 -28.00 13.78
N GLY A 294 -16.03 -27.66 12.51
CA GLY A 294 -16.01 -28.62 11.40
C GLY A 294 -14.96 -29.73 11.59
N VAL A 295 -13.72 -29.33 11.88
CA VAL A 295 -12.62 -30.27 12.15
C VAL A 295 -12.94 -31.16 13.36
N GLY A 296 -13.42 -30.56 14.45
CA GLY A 296 -13.77 -31.27 15.68
C GLY A 296 -14.85 -32.32 15.45
N ASN A 297 -15.91 -31.98 14.70
CA ASN A 297 -17.00 -32.89 14.39
C ASN A 297 -16.55 -34.08 13.54
N ILE A 298 -15.78 -33.82 12.49
CA ILE A 298 -15.26 -34.88 11.63
C ILE A 298 -14.35 -35.82 12.43
N MET A 299 -13.49 -35.25 13.28
CA MET A 299 -12.59 -36.02 14.13
C MET A 299 -13.35 -36.84 15.18
N LEU A 300 -14.42 -36.28 15.77
CA LEU A 300 -15.27 -37.00 16.71
C LEU A 300 -15.93 -38.22 16.04
N ILE A 301 -16.49 -38.04 14.84
CA ILE A 301 -17.08 -39.14 14.06
C ILE A 301 -16.03 -40.20 13.73
N SER A 302 -14.80 -39.81 13.38
CA SER A 302 -13.68 -40.73 13.14
C SER A 302 -13.36 -41.60 14.37
N VAL A 303 -13.36 -41.00 15.57
CA VAL A 303 -13.18 -41.73 16.83
C VAL A 303 -14.31 -42.72 17.08
N LEU A 304 -15.55 -42.33 16.80
CA LEU A 304 -16.73 -43.18 17.01
C LEU A 304 -16.72 -44.41 16.10
N GLU A 305 -16.29 -44.28 14.85
CA GLU A 305 -16.19 -45.41 13.93
C GLU A 305 -15.01 -46.34 14.24
N ARG A 306 -13.95 -45.80 14.84
CA ARG A 306 -12.76 -46.57 15.23
C ARG A 306 -12.86 -47.15 16.64
N ARG A 307 -14.06 -47.11 17.24
CA ARG A 307 -14.35 -47.64 18.59
C ARG A 307 -13.76 -49.03 18.81
N GLY A 308 -14.05 -49.98 17.92
CA GLY A 308 -13.56 -51.36 18.03
C GLY A 308 -12.04 -51.48 17.99
N GLU A 309 -11.37 -50.75 17.09
CA GLU A 309 -9.90 -50.72 17.01
C GLU A 309 -9.27 -50.13 18.28
N ILE A 310 -9.83 -49.04 18.80
CA ILE A 310 -9.37 -48.37 20.02
C ILE A 310 -9.51 -49.33 21.20
N GLY A 311 -10.63 -50.05 21.29
CA GLY A 311 -10.89 -51.09 22.29
C GLY A 311 -9.83 -52.19 22.30
N VAL A 312 -9.52 -52.76 21.13
CA VAL A 312 -8.50 -53.80 20.99
C VAL A 312 -7.12 -53.29 21.40
N ARG A 313 -6.71 -52.08 20.96
CA ARG A 313 -5.41 -51.49 21.35
C ARG A 313 -5.33 -51.26 22.87
N ARG A 314 -6.41 -50.79 23.48
CA ARG A 314 -6.48 -50.56 24.94
C ARG A 314 -6.47 -51.88 25.71
N ALA A 315 -7.13 -52.92 25.23
CA ALA A 315 -7.12 -54.28 25.81
C ALA A 315 -5.72 -54.91 25.74
N LEU A 316 -4.96 -54.66 24.67
CA LEU A 316 -3.57 -55.09 24.51
C LEU A 316 -2.56 -54.24 25.31
N GLY A 317 -3.03 -53.29 26.13
CA GLY A 317 -2.19 -52.53 27.07
C GLY A 317 -1.77 -51.13 26.60
N ALA A 318 -2.37 -50.58 25.54
CA ALA A 318 -2.09 -49.18 25.14
C ALA A 318 -2.57 -48.18 26.21
N LYS A 319 -1.70 -47.21 26.55
CA LYS A 319 -2.03 -46.13 27.48
C LYS A 319 -3.03 -45.15 26.86
N LYS A 320 -3.81 -44.46 27.70
CA LYS A 320 -4.72 -43.38 27.27
C LYS A 320 -3.97 -42.31 26.46
N THR A 321 -2.76 -41.94 26.92
CA THR A 321 -1.90 -40.98 26.23
C THR A 321 -1.49 -41.43 24.83
N HIS A 322 -1.27 -42.72 24.60
CA HIS A 322 -0.91 -43.23 23.27
C HIS A 322 -2.03 -43.02 22.26
N ILE A 323 -3.26 -43.28 22.68
CA ILE A 323 -4.45 -43.07 21.86
C ILE A 323 -4.66 -41.57 21.62
N ALA A 324 -4.57 -40.75 22.67
CA ALA A 324 -4.72 -39.30 22.55
C ALA A 324 -3.68 -38.69 21.59
N THR A 325 -2.40 -39.05 21.72
CA THR A 325 -1.33 -38.55 20.85
C THR A 325 -1.51 -39.01 19.41
N GLN A 326 -2.00 -40.23 19.16
CA GLN A 326 -2.27 -40.70 17.79
C GLN A 326 -3.33 -39.83 17.11
N PHE A 327 -4.49 -39.62 17.75
CA PHE A 327 -5.57 -38.82 17.18
C PHE A 327 -5.22 -37.34 17.07
N LEU A 328 -4.43 -36.80 18.01
CA LEU A 328 -3.96 -35.42 17.94
C LEU A 328 -3.03 -35.20 16.75
N ILE A 329 -2.07 -36.11 16.54
CA ILE A 329 -1.18 -36.08 15.37
C ILE A 329 -1.98 -36.21 14.08
N GLU A 330 -2.97 -37.10 14.04
CA GLU A 330 -3.86 -37.26 12.87
C GLU A 330 -4.63 -35.97 12.57
N SER A 331 -5.12 -35.27 13.60
CA SER A 331 -5.76 -33.95 13.48
C SER A 331 -4.82 -32.90 12.90
N VAL A 332 -3.61 -32.79 13.45
CA VAL A 332 -2.61 -31.82 13.00
C VAL A 332 -2.17 -32.09 11.56
N LEU A 333 -1.92 -33.35 11.20
CA LEU A 333 -1.54 -33.70 9.84
C LEU A 333 -2.68 -33.38 8.86
N LEU A 334 -3.92 -33.68 9.24
CA LEU A 334 -5.08 -33.38 8.41
C LEU A 334 -5.25 -31.88 8.19
N THR A 335 -5.14 -31.06 9.23
CA THR A 335 -5.23 -29.60 9.09
C THR A 335 -4.02 -29.01 8.39
N LEU A 336 -2.83 -29.58 8.53
CA LEU A 336 -1.65 -29.17 7.77
C LEU A 336 -1.84 -29.40 6.27
N PHE A 337 -2.27 -30.60 5.86
CA PHE A 337 -2.53 -30.90 4.45
C PHE A 337 -3.69 -30.08 3.88
N GLY A 338 -4.80 -29.97 4.63
CA GLY A 338 -5.92 -29.12 4.25
C GLY A 338 -5.52 -27.65 4.14
N GLY A 339 -4.71 -27.15 5.08
CA GLY A 339 -4.22 -25.78 5.11
C GLY A 339 -3.30 -25.47 3.94
N LEU A 340 -2.34 -26.35 3.62
CA LEU A 340 -1.48 -26.19 2.45
C LEU A 340 -2.29 -26.16 1.14
N MET A 341 -3.24 -27.07 0.98
CA MET A 341 -4.16 -27.08 -0.16
C MET A 341 -5.00 -25.80 -0.22
N GLY A 342 -5.51 -25.35 0.93
CA GLY A 342 -6.30 -24.14 1.03
C GLY A 342 -5.50 -22.88 0.69
N ILE A 343 -4.26 -22.78 1.13
CA ILE A 343 -3.36 -21.67 0.75
C ILE A 343 -3.18 -21.64 -0.76
N VAL A 344 -2.87 -22.77 -1.40
CA VAL A 344 -2.69 -22.83 -2.86
C VAL A 344 -3.98 -22.41 -3.59
N LEU A 345 -5.14 -22.90 -3.14
CA LEU A 345 -6.43 -22.52 -3.71
C LEU A 345 -6.77 -21.05 -3.48
N GLY A 346 -6.52 -20.53 -2.28
CA GLY A 346 -6.75 -19.13 -1.92
C GLY A 346 -5.90 -18.19 -2.75
N LEU A 347 -4.59 -18.48 -2.87
CA LEU A 347 -3.67 -17.71 -3.72
C LEU A 347 -4.12 -17.73 -5.19
N ALA A 348 -4.59 -18.88 -5.69
CA ALA A 348 -5.13 -18.98 -7.05
C ALA A 348 -6.39 -18.10 -7.22
N VAL A 349 -7.28 -18.05 -6.22
CA VAL A 349 -8.44 -17.16 -6.25
C VAL A 349 -8.02 -15.69 -6.28
N VAL A 350 -7.06 -15.28 -5.44
CA VAL A 350 -6.57 -13.88 -5.44
C VAL A 350 -5.91 -13.54 -6.78
N ALA A 351 -5.11 -14.45 -7.34
CA ALA A 351 -4.46 -14.23 -8.63
C ALA A 351 -5.48 -14.04 -9.77
N VAL A 352 -6.56 -14.82 -9.76
CA VAL A 352 -7.66 -14.64 -10.73
C VAL A 352 -8.43 -13.34 -10.47
N ALA A 353 -8.75 -13.04 -9.21
CA ALA A 353 -9.50 -11.85 -8.85
C ALA A 353 -8.77 -10.56 -9.21
N THR A 354 -7.48 -10.47 -8.88
CA THR A 354 -6.61 -9.32 -9.19
C THR A 354 -6.47 -9.10 -10.69
N GLN A 355 -6.35 -10.17 -11.49
CA GLN A 355 -6.35 -10.05 -12.96
C GLN A 355 -7.68 -9.56 -13.54
N VAL A 356 -8.82 -9.97 -12.96
CA VAL A 356 -10.14 -9.57 -13.45
C VAL A 356 -10.48 -8.13 -13.06
N LEU A 357 -10.00 -7.70 -11.89
CA LEU A 357 -10.25 -6.36 -11.35
C LEU A 357 -9.18 -5.32 -11.72
N ASP A 358 -8.09 -5.75 -12.38
CA ASP A 358 -6.90 -4.95 -12.68
C ASP A 358 -6.19 -4.39 -11.43
N TRP A 359 -6.32 -5.12 -10.32
CA TRP A 359 -5.70 -4.77 -9.03
C TRP A 359 -4.28 -5.31 -8.91
N PRO A 360 -3.39 -4.60 -8.20
CA PRO A 360 -2.05 -5.11 -7.92
C PRO A 360 -2.14 -6.36 -7.03
N PHE A 361 -1.42 -7.42 -7.40
CA PHE A 361 -1.34 -8.63 -6.58
C PHE A 361 -0.38 -8.41 -5.40
N THR A 362 -0.92 -8.08 -4.23
CA THR A 362 -0.15 -7.82 -3.01
C THR A 362 -0.53 -8.80 -1.90
N ILE A 363 0.31 -9.84 -1.72
CA ILE A 363 0.19 -10.75 -0.58
C ILE A 363 1.53 -10.85 0.11
N GLU A 364 1.60 -10.34 1.33
CA GLU A 364 2.78 -10.46 2.17
C GLU A 364 2.98 -11.91 2.61
N PHE A 365 4.22 -12.39 2.56
CA PHE A 365 4.56 -13.75 2.97
C PHE A 365 4.19 -14.04 4.43
N SER A 366 4.23 -13.01 5.29
CA SER A 366 3.82 -13.06 6.69
C SER A 366 2.40 -13.64 6.85
N PHE A 367 1.42 -13.21 6.04
CA PHE A 367 0.05 -13.70 6.12
C PHE A 367 -0.08 -15.19 5.80
N ILE A 368 0.72 -15.70 4.85
CA ILE A 368 0.75 -17.13 4.52
C ILE A 368 1.26 -17.94 5.71
N THR A 369 2.32 -17.47 6.36
CA THR A 369 2.90 -18.16 7.52
C THR A 369 1.97 -18.11 8.75
N ILE A 370 1.34 -16.97 9.01
CA ILE A 370 0.36 -16.80 10.09
C ILE A 370 -0.86 -17.66 9.82
N GLY A 371 -1.41 -17.63 8.60
CA GLY A 371 -2.56 -18.46 8.22
C GLY A 371 -2.31 -19.96 8.39
N LEU A 372 -1.11 -20.43 8.02
CA LEU A 372 -0.69 -21.80 8.25
C LEU A 372 -0.56 -22.13 9.74
N ALA A 373 0.07 -21.25 10.52
CA ALA A 373 0.23 -21.42 11.97
C ALA A 373 -1.13 -21.47 12.69
N VAL A 374 -2.05 -20.58 12.34
CA VAL A 374 -3.43 -20.56 12.85
C VAL A 374 -4.16 -21.85 12.48
N THR A 375 -4.05 -22.33 11.24
CA THR A 375 -4.69 -23.57 10.79
C THR A 375 -4.21 -24.79 11.58
N VAL A 376 -2.90 -24.87 11.84
CA VAL A 376 -2.31 -25.92 12.69
C VAL A 376 -2.79 -25.78 14.13
N GLY A 377 -2.83 -24.56 14.68
CA GLY A 377 -3.35 -24.26 16.01
C GLY A 377 -4.82 -24.66 16.18
N VAL A 378 -5.66 -24.37 15.20
CA VAL A 378 -7.06 -24.80 15.16
C VAL A 378 -7.15 -26.32 15.14
N GLY A 379 -6.33 -27.01 14.35
CA GLY A 379 -6.28 -28.48 14.33
C GLY A 379 -5.87 -29.11 15.67
N LEU A 380 -4.97 -28.46 16.41
CA LEU A 380 -4.59 -28.86 17.76
C LEU A 380 -5.76 -28.70 18.74
N VAL A 381 -6.39 -27.52 18.76
CA VAL A 381 -7.47 -27.19 19.70
C VAL A 381 -8.72 -28.03 19.40
N ALA A 382 -9.16 -28.07 18.15
CA ALA A 382 -10.32 -28.85 17.72
C ALA A 382 -10.11 -30.37 17.89
N GLY A 383 -8.88 -30.85 17.70
CA GLY A 383 -8.51 -32.26 17.88
C GLY A 383 -8.40 -32.70 19.35
N MET A 384 -8.28 -31.75 20.29
CA MET A 384 -8.08 -32.03 21.71
C MET A 384 -9.25 -32.81 22.32
N TYR A 385 -10.48 -32.34 22.11
CA TYR A 385 -11.68 -32.94 22.69
C TYR A 385 -11.93 -34.37 22.15
N PRO A 386 -11.92 -34.63 20.83
CA PRO A 386 -12.03 -35.97 20.27
C PRO A 386 -10.92 -36.92 20.75
N SER A 387 -9.68 -36.44 20.81
CA SER A 387 -8.53 -37.24 21.27
C SER A 387 -8.68 -37.65 22.74
N TRP A 388 -9.16 -36.71 23.57
CA TRP A 388 -9.48 -36.98 24.97
C TRP A 388 -10.62 -37.99 25.09
N ARG A 389 -11.70 -37.83 24.32
CA ARG A 389 -12.83 -38.76 24.26
C ARG A 389 -12.38 -40.17 23.86
N ALA A 390 -11.56 -40.29 22.82
CA ALA A 390 -11.00 -41.56 22.33
C ALA A 390 -10.17 -42.26 23.42
N SER A 391 -9.34 -41.51 24.13
CA SER A 391 -8.44 -42.05 25.15
C SER A 391 -9.18 -42.63 26.38
N ARG A 392 -10.41 -42.17 26.64
CA ARG A 392 -11.22 -42.56 27.81
C ARG A 392 -12.19 -43.69 27.54
N MET A 393 -12.25 -44.20 26.32
CA MET A 393 -13.11 -45.31 25.95
C MET A 393 -12.75 -46.59 26.72
N ASP A 394 -13.77 -47.25 27.27
CA ASP A 394 -13.61 -48.50 28.01
C ASP A 394 -13.40 -49.67 27.03
N PRO A 395 -12.35 -50.51 27.21
CA PRO A 395 -12.15 -51.70 26.39
C PRO A 395 -13.36 -52.64 26.36
N ALA A 396 -14.10 -52.74 27.47
CA ALA A 396 -15.26 -53.63 27.58
C ALA A 396 -16.46 -53.11 26.79
N GLU A 397 -16.63 -51.79 26.68
CA GLU A 397 -17.69 -51.17 25.88
C GLU A 397 -17.38 -51.22 24.38
N ALA A 398 -16.11 -51.18 24.00
CA ALA A 398 -15.68 -51.16 22.59
C ALA A 398 -15.80 -52.51 21.86
N VAL A 399 -15.92 -53.63 22.59
CA VAL A 399 -16.00 -54.99 22.04
C VAL A 399 -17.44 -55.55 22.05
N ARG A 400 -18.38 -54.90 22.75
CA ARG A 400 -19.79 -55.28 22.69
C ARG A 400 -20.39 -54.82 21.36
N PRO A 401 -21.06 -55.70 20.58
CA PRO A 401 -21.75 -55.28 19.37
C PRO A 401 -22.81 -54.23 19.73
N ALA A 402 -22.86 -53.15 18.95
CA ALA A 402 -23.91 -52.14 19.08
C ALA A 402 -25.26 -52.85 18.88
N ALA A 403 -26.15 -52.73 19.86
CA ALA A 403 -27.54 -53.19 19.76
C ALA A 403 -28.34 -52.30 18.81
#